data_AF-A0A3G8XZ27-F1
#
_entry.id   AF-A0A3G8XZ27-F1
#
_cell.length_a   1.000
_cell.length_b   1.000
_cell.length_c   1.000
_cell.angle_alpha   90.00
_cell.angle_beta   90.00
_cell.angle_gamma   90.00
#
_symmetry.space_group_name_H-M   'P 1'
#
loop_
_entity.id
_entity.type
_entity.pdbx_description
1 polymer ?
#
loop_
_entity_poly.entity_id
_entity_poly.type
_entity_poly.pdbx_seq_one_letter_code
_entity_poly.pdbx_strand_id
1 'polypeptide(L)'
;MENLTKSEIDYSLAKERVDQVKKFYASLAVFVIVLAIYSFRNYYLRGEITFFSFNNFSGILWIWGIILAVKAMKLFFLNSSWERKMMDKELNK
;
A
#
# COMPACT_ATOMS: atom_id res chain seq x y z
N MET A 1 25.22 -10.86 -25.95
CA MET A 1 23.84 -10.35 -26.13
C MET A 1 22.94 -10.67 -24.93
N GLU A 2 23.14 -11.78 -24.19
CA GLU A 2 22.35 -12.12 -22.98
C GLU A 2 22.43 -11.14 -21.80
N ASN A 3 23.53 -10.39 -21.65
CA ASN A 3 23.67 -9.44 -20.54
C ASN A 3 22.74 -8.23 -20.71
N LEU A 4 22.51 -7.80 -21.96
CA LEU A 4 21.62 -6.68 -22.28
C LEU A 4 20.16 -7.04 -21.98
N THR A 5 19.70 -8.21 -22.41
CA THR A 5 18.33 -8.67 -22.14
C THR A 5 18.06 -8.85 -20.65
N LYS A 6 19.04 -9.35 -19.88
CA LYS A 6 18.94 -9.46 -18.42
C LYS A 6 18.79 -8.09 -17.74
N SER A 7 19.57 -7.10 -18.18
CA SER A 7 19.50 -5.74 -17.63
C SER A 7 18.18 -5.03 -17.94
N GLU A 8 17.59 -5.27 -19.11
CA GLU A 8 16.29 -4.72 -19.49
C GLU A 8 15.14 -5.35 -18.70
N ILE A 9 15.21 -6.67 -18.47
CA ILE A 9 14.25 -7.39 -17.62
C ILE A 9 14.33 -6.90 -16.17
N ASP A 10 15.54 -6.78 -15.60
CA ASP A 10 15.70 -6.28 -14.23
C ASP A 10 15.24 -4.81 -14.11
N TYR A 11 15.50 -3.97 -15.12
CA TYR A 11 15.05 -2.58 -15.14
C TYR A 11 13.52 -2.46 -15.23
N SER A 12 12.88 -3.23 -16.12
CA SER A 12 11.41 -3.22 -16.25
C SER A 12 10.73 -3.65 -14.94
N LEU A 13 11.27 -4.66 -14.27
CA LEU A 13 10.78 -5.15 -12.99
C LEU A 13 10.96 -4.10 -11.89
N ALA A 14 12.11 -3.42 -11.84
CA ALA A 14 12.34 -2.31 -10.92
C ALA A 14 11.39 -1.13 -11.17
N LYS A 15 11.12 -0.80 -12.44
CA LYS A 15 10.20 0.27 -12.83
C LYS A 15 8.76 -0.03 -12.41
N GLU A 16 8.31 -1.27 -12.61
CA GLU A 16 6.98 -1.70 -12.18
C GLU A 16 6.82 -1.60 -10.66
N ARG A 17 7.85 -1.99 -9.89
CA ARG A 17 7.87 -1.84 -8.43
C ARG A 17 7.72 -0.40 -7.98
N VAL A 18 8.50 0.51 -8.58
CA VAL A 18 8.43 1.94 -8.24
C VAL A 18 7.03 2.50 -8.52
N ASP A 19 6.41 2.08 -9.62
CA ASP A 19 5.04 2.50 -9.96
C ASP A 19 4.00 1.97 -8.96
N GLN A 20 4.10 0.69 -8.56
CA GLN A 20 3.24 0.10 -7.54
C GLN A 20 3.38 0.81 -6.19
N VAL A 21 4.62 1.10 -5.77
CA VAL A 21 4.91 1.83 -4.54
C VAL A 21 4.35 3.25 -4.61
N LYS A 22 4.54 3.95 -5.73
CA LYS A 22 4.01 5.30 -5.93
C LYS A 22 2.47 5.35 -5.83
N LYS A 23 1.78 4.38 -6.46
CA LYS A 23 0.32 4.25 -6.37
C LYS A 23 -0.15 3.97 -4.94
N PHE A 24 0.58 3.12 -4.21
CA PHE A 24 0.29 2.87 -2.80
C PHE A 24 0.46 4.13 -1.94
N TYR A 25 1.57 4.86 -2.07
CA TYR A 25 1.79 6.11 -1.34
C TYR A 25 0.72 7.16 -1.65
N ALA A 26 0.27 7.28 -2.91
CA ALA A 26 -0.83 8.17 -3.26
C ALA A 26 -2.12 7.79 -2.50
N SER A 27 -2.46 6.51 -2.45
CA SER A 27 -3.64 6.04 -1.71
C SER A 27 -3.50 6.24 -0.19
N LEU A 28 -2.30 6.04 0.36
CA LEU A 28 -2.01 6.27 1.77
C LEU A 28 -2.08 7.75 2.14
N ALA A 29 -1.56 8.63 1.28
CA ALA A 29 -1.61 10.07 1.49
C ALA A 29 -3.07 10.57 1.56
N VAL A 30 -3.92 10.12 0.64
CA VAL A 30 -5.36 10.44 0.67
C VAL A 30 -6.00 9.93 1.96
N PHE A 31 -5.68 8.70 2.38
CA PHE A 31 -6.19 8.15 3.63
C PHE A 31 -5.80 8.99 4.85
N VAL A 32 -4.53 9.39 4.95
CA VAL A 32 -4.02 10.25 6.05
C VAL A 32 -4.74 11.60 6.05
N ILE A 33 -4.95 12.23 4.89
CA ILE A 33 -5.69 13.49 4.77
C ILE A 33 -7.13 13.33 5.26
N VAL A 34 -7.83 12.27 4.83
CA VAL A 34 -9.21 11.99 5.26
C VAL A 34 -9.27 11.75 6.77
N LEU A 35 -8.31 11.00 7.33
CA LEU A 35 -8.18 10.79 8.77
C LEU A 35 -7.98 12.09 9.55
N ALA A 36 -7.10 12.98 9.04
CA ALA A 36 -6.83 14.27 9.65
C ALA A 36 -8.08 15.17 9.63
N ILE A 37 -8.79 15.26 8.49
CA ILE A 37 -10.04 16.02 8.37
C ILE A 37 -11.11 15.46 9.33
N TYR A 38 -11.25 14.14 9.40
CA TYR A 38 -12.19 13.49 10.31
C TYR A 38 -11.87 13.80 11.78
N SER A 39 -10.60 13.68 12.17
CA SER A 39 -10.14 13.99 13.52
C SER A 39 -10.36 15.46 13.87
N PHE A 40 -10.03 16.38 12.96
CA PHE A 40 -10.26 17.81 13.13
C PHE A 40 -11.75 18.15 13.28
N ARG A 41 -12.61 17.58 12.44
CA ARG A 41 -14.07 17.75 12.54
C ARG A 41 -14.60 17.25 13.89
N ASN A 42 -14.13 16.10 14.35
CA ASN A 42 -14.56 15.54 15.63
C ASN A 42 -14.09 16.43 16.81
N TYR A 43 -12.86 16.92 16.75
CA TYR A 43 -12.32 17.87 17.74
C TYR A 43 -13.15 19.16 17.79
N TYR A 44 -13.49 19.75 16.64
CA TYR A 44 -14.30 20.97 16.59
C TYR A 44 -15.73 20.76 17.14
N LEU A 45 -16.34 19.60 16.88
CA LEU A 45 -17.73 19.32 17.27
C LEU A 45 -17.88 18.82 18.71
N ARG A 46 -16.90 18.09 19.24
CA ARG A 46 -17.00 17.42 20.55
C ARG A 46 -15.95 17.87 21.57
N GLY A 47 -14.96 18.66 21.17
CA GLY A 47 -13.85 19.08 22.04
C GLY A 47 -12.85 17.96 22.39
N GLU A 48 -13.08 16.74 21.90
CA GLU A 48 -12.31 15.55 22.26
C GLU A 48 -11.68 14.90 21.02
N ILE A 49 -10.41 14.53 21.17
CA ILE A 49 -9.69 13.74 20.16
C ILE A 49 -9.93 12.25 20.47
N THR A 50 -11.12 11.75 20.11
CA THR A 50 -11.46 10.34 20.27
C THR A 50 -11.09 9.55 19.00
N PHE A 51 -9.88 9.00 18.96
CA PHE A 51 -9.41 8.13 17.87
C PHE A 51 -10.08 6.75 17.85
N PHE A 52 -10.51 6.26 19.01
CA PHE A 52 -11.07 4.91 19.18
C PHE A 52 -12.61 4.88 19.30
N SER A 53 -13.31 5.98 19.02
CA SER A 53 -14.77 5.92 19.02
C SER A 53 -15.25 5.07 17.84
N PHE A 54 -16.01 4.00 18.10
CA PHE A 54 -16.67 3.19 17.08
C PHE A 54 -18.06 3.78 16.80
N ASN A 55 -18.07 4.95 16.16
CA ASN A 55 -19.28 5.50 15.60
C ASN A 55 -19.40 5.02 14.14
N ASN A 56 -20.60 5.01 13.55
CA ASN A 56 -20.83 4.44 12.21
C ASN A 56 -19.85 4.95 11.12
N PHE A 57 -19.37 6.20 11.25
CA PHE A 57 -18.42 6.80 10.30
C PHE A 57 -16.97 6.37 10.49
N SER A 58 -16.54 6.03 11.72
CA SER A 58 -15.16 5.58 11.98
C SER A 58 -14.95 4.12 11.56
N GLY A 59 -15.99 3.29 11.62
CA GLY A 59 -15.91 1.89 11.16
C GLY A 59 -15.44 1.74 9.71
N ILE A 60 -15.89 2.63 8.81
CA ILE A 60 -15.44 2.68 7.41
C ILE A 60 -13.95 3.02 7.32
N LEU A 61 -13.45 3.97 8.11
CA LEU A 61 -12.04 4.33 8.13
C LEU A 61 -11.17 3.17 8.64
N TRP A 62 -11.65 2.43 9.63
CA TRP A 62 -10.96 1.23 10.13
C TRP A 62 -10.86 0.14 9.06
N ILE A 63 -11.96 -0.19 8.37
CA ILE A 63 -11.96 -1.16 7.27
C ILE A 63 -11.01 -0.72 6.16
N TRP A 64 -11.06 0.56 5.79
CA TRP A 64 -10.21 1.10 4.73
C TRP A 64 -8.73 1.11 5.13
N GLY A 65 -8.43 1.40 6.39
CA GLY A 65 -7.09 1.30 6.97
C GLY A 65 -6.56 -0.13 6.96
N ILE A 66 -7.38 -1.13 7.31
CA ILE A 66 -7.00 -2.55 7.23
C ILE A 66 -6.69 -2.96 5.80
N ILE A 67 -7.50 -2.53 4.81
CA ILE A 67 -7.25 -2.81 3.40
C ILE A 67 -5.89 -2.23 2.97
N LEU A 68 -5.56 -1.01 3.40
CA LEU A 68 -4.26 -0.40 3.14
C LEU A 68 -3.12 -1.13 3.84
N ALA A 69 -3.32 -1.59 5.08
CA ALA A 69 -2.32 -2.38 5.81
C ALA A 69 -2.02 -3.72 5.12
N VAL A 70 -3.04 -4.41 4.61
CA VAL A 70 -2.85 -5.63 3.81
C VAL A 70 -2.11 -5.32 2.51
N LYS A 71 -2.45 -4.22 1.82
CA LYS A 71 -1.71 -3.77 0.63
C LYS A 71 -0.24 -3.46 0.94
N ALA A 72 0.03 -2.80 2.05
CA ALA A 72 1.38 -2.51 2.51
C ALA A 72 2.15 -3.81 2.82
N MET A 73 1.54 -4.74 3.53
CA MET A 73 2.13 -6.04 3.81
C MET A 73 2.46 -6.79 2.52
N LYS A 74 1.56 -6.78 1.54
CA LYS A 74 1.84 -7.38 0.23
C LYS A 74 3.00 -6.68 -0.51
N LEU A 75 3.04 -5.36 -0.47
CA LEU A 75 4.04 -4.56 -1.18
C LEU A 75 5.44 -4.67 -0.57
N PHE A 76 5.54 -4.68 0.77
CA PHE A 76 6.80 -4.66 1.50
C PHE A 76 7.27 -6.05 1.95
N PHE A 77 6.37 -6.93 2.40
CA PHE A 77 6.74 -8.25 2.94
C PHE A 77 6.67 -9.38 1.91
N LEU A 78 5.69 -9.38 0.99
CA LEU A 78 5.63 -10.34 -0.12
C LEU A 78 6.57 -9.94 -1.28
N ASN A 79 7.76 -9.47 -0.90
CA ASN A 79 8.81 -8.95 -1.76
C ASN A 79 9.09 -9.85 -2.97
N SER A 80 9.70 -9.23 -3.99
CA SER A 80 10.24 -9.79 -5.23
C SER A 80 10.93 -11.14 -5.14
N SER A 81 11.43 -11.58 -3.98
CA SER A 81 11.97 -12.92 -3.79
C SER A 81 10.92 -14.03 -3.95
N TRP A 82 9.67 -13.81 -3.52
CA TRP A 82 8.58 -14.77 -3.73
C TRP A 82 8.12 -14.77 -5.18
N GLU A 83 7.90 -13.58 -5.75
CA GLU A 83 7.44 -13.41 -7.12
C GLU A 83 8.46 -13.94 -8.14
N ARG A 84 9.75 -13.65 -7.93
CA ARG A 84 10.86 -14.15 -8.75
C ARG A 84 11.03 -15.66 -8.58
N LYS A 85 10.84 -16.21 -7.37
CA LYS A 85 10.81 -17.67 -7.15
C LYS A 85 9.66 -18.34 -7.90
N MET A 86 8.48 -17.72 -7.93
CA MET A 86 7.33 -18.30 -8.62
C MET A 86 7.51 -18.24 -10.14
N MET A 87 8.06 -17.12 -10.63
CA MET A 87 8.39 -16.94 -12.05
C MET A 87 9.46 -17.93 -12.52
N ASP A 88 10.54 -18.12 -11.76
CA ASP A 88 11.57 -19.14 -12.04
C ASP A 88 11.01 -20.57 -11.99
N LYS A 89 9.97 -20.81 -11.18
CA LYS A 89 9.33 -22.13 -11.04
C LYS A 89 8.40 -22.47 -12.20
N GLU A 90 7.73 -21.47 -12.77
CA GLU A 90 6.90 -21.65 -13.98
C GLU A 90 7.75 -21.64 -15.26
N LEU A 91 8.87 -20.90 -15.30
CA LEU A 91 9.77 -20.85 -16.46
C LEU A 91 10.70 -22.08 -16.58
N ASN A 92 11.01 -22.77 -15.47
CA ASN A 92 11.78 -24.03 -15.48
C ASN A 92 10.89 -25.29 -15.57
N LYS A 93 9.62 -25.14 -15.95
CA LYS A 93 8.65 -26.22 -16.10
C LYS A 93 8.32 -26.41 -17.57
#